data_AF-A0A089N977-F1
#
_entry.id   AF-A0A089N977-F1
#
_cell.length_a   1.000
_cell.length_b   1.000
_cell.length_c   1.000
_cell.angle_alpha   90.00
_cell.angle_beta   90.00
_cell.angle_gamma   90.00
#
_symmetry.space_group_name_H-M   'P 1'
#
loop_
_entity.id
_entity.type
_entity.pdbx_description
1 polymer ?
#
loop_
_entity_poly.entity_id
_entity_poly.type
_entity_poly.pdbx_seq_one_letter_code
_entity_poly.pdbx_strand_id
1 'polypeptide(L)'
;MKLKDELILIYTNTVREQFLLTELVHMLGMTYEQVLDIIQALVNNGYLEYSESQFPSLSKHGMEYLNTVGLSEADIYSLYNESTVLLNITHPSKFVYIPLNFNMKFKGYK
;
A
#
# COMPACT_ATOMS: atom_id res chain seq x y z
N MET A 1 18.91 -2.19 6.26
CA MET A 1 17.49 -2.36 5.91
C MET A 1 16.67 -2.40 7.19
N LYS A 2 15.51 -1.75 7.26
CA LYS A 2 14.55 -1.88 8.38
C LYS A 2 13.40 -2.82 7.96
N LEU A 3 12.69 -3.41 8.94
CA LEU A 3 11.55 -4.31 8.67
C LEU A 3 10.51 -3.71 7.71
N LYS A 4 10.18 -2.42 7.89
CA LYS A 4 9.21 -1.74 7.03
C LYS A 4 9.65 -1.64 5.58
N ASP A 5 10.96 -1.49 5.35
CA ASP A 5 11.55 -1.48 4.01
C ASP A 5 11.37 -2.85 3.36
N GLU A 6 11.65 -3.92 4.11
CA GLU A 6 11.51 -5.31 3.66
C GLU A 6 10.05 -5.65 3.33
N LEU A 7 9.10 -5.22 4.16
CA LEU A 7 7.67 -5.41 3.90
C LEU A 7 7.22 -4.71 2.61
N ILE A 8 7.75 -3.53 2.30
CA ILE A 8 7.48 -2.84 1.04
C ILE A 8 8.07 -3.63 -0.14
N LEU A 9 9.30 -4.12 -0.03
CA LEU A 9 9.92 -4.93 -1.09
C LEU A 9 9.15 -6.22 -1.35
N ILE A 10 8.74 -6.93 -0.29
CA ILE A 10 7.91 -8.14 -0.38
C ILE A 10 6.56 -7.80 -1.02
N TYR A 11 5.87 -6.75 -0.54
CA TYR A 11 4.60 -6.31 -1.11
C TYR A 11 4.72 -6.06 -2.61
N THR A 12 5.71 -5.25 -3.03
CA THR A 12 5.95 -4.95 -4.45
C THR A 12 6.24 -6.21 -5.26
N ASN A 13 6.95 -7.20 -4.70
CA ASN A 13 7.18 -8.50 -5.34
C ASN A 13 5.88 -9.31 -5.53
N THR A 14 5.01 -9.30 -4.52
CA THR A 14 3.76 -10.06 -4.48
C THR A 14 2.74 -9.48 -5.46
N VAL A 15 2.47 -8.17 -5.39
CA VAL A 15 1.36 -7.55 -6.15
C VAL A 15 1.75 -7.08 -7.55
N ARG A 16 3.03 -6.76 -7.76
CA ARG A 16 3.59 -6.31 -9.05
C ARG A 16 2.77 -5.16 -9.66
N GLU A 17 2.10 -5.41 -10.78
CA GLU A 17 1.30 -4.41 -11.52
C GLU A 17 0.03 -3.97 -10.77
N GLN A 18 -0.39 -4.70 -9.74
CA GLN A 18 -1.56 -4.39 -8.92
C GLN A 18 -1.21 -3.53 -7.70
N PHE A 19 -0.11 -2.78 -7.77
CA PHE A 19 0.38 -1.96 -6.66
C PHE A 19 -0.65 -0.92 -6.22
N LEU A 20 -1.04 -0.98 -4.94
CA LEU A 20 -1.93 -0.02 -4.30
C LEU A 20 -1.27 0.59 -3.06
N LEU A 21 -0.91 1.87 -3.16
CA LEU A 21 -0.30 2.60 -2.04
C LEU A 21 -1.17 2.59 -0.78
N THR A 22 -2.49 2.59 -0.96
CA THR A 22 -3.47 2.48 0.15
C THR A 22 -3.27 1.21 0.96
N GLU A 23 -2.95 0.07 0.32
CA GLU A 23 -2.75 -1.20 1.03
C GLU A 23 -1.50 -1.14 1.90
N LEU A 24 -0.39 -0.59 1.39
CA LEU A 24 0.81 -0.37 2.19
C LEU A 24 0.57 0.54 3.38
N VAL A 25 -0.17 1.64 3.18
CA VAL A 25 -0.55 2.55 4.28
C VAL A 25 -1.32 1.80 5.36
N HIS A 26 -2.31 0.99 4.96
CA HIS A 26 -3.09 0.19 5.89
C HIS A 26 -2.26 -0.88 6.60
N MET A 27 -1.44 -1.64 5.87
CA MET A 27 -0.61 -2.73 6.43
C MET A 27 0.48 -2.21 7.36
N LEU A 28 1.11 -1.08 7.03
CA LEU A 28 2.22 -0.53 7.82
C LEU A 28 1.74 0.40 8.95
N GLY A 29 0.46 0.78 8.94
CA GLY A 29 -0.11 1.75 9.90
C GLY A 29 0.56 3.12 9.80
N MET A 30 0.86 3.57 8.59
CA MET A 30 1.62 4.80 8.32
C MET A 30 0.83 5.79 7.47
N THR A 31 1.24 7.05 7.45
CA THR A 31 0.63 8.01 6.51
C THR A 31 1.16 7.79 5.10
N TYR A 32 0.41 8.27 4.10
CA TYR A 32 0.83 8.25 2.70
C TYR A 32 2.22 8.86 2.49
N GLU A 33 2.47 10.03 3.09
CA GLU A 33 3.76 10.73 3.00
C GLU A 33 4.90 9.86 3.51
N GLN A 34 4.74 9.22 4.67
CA GLN A 34 5.79 8.39 5.25
C GLN A 34 6.07 7.14 4.40
N VAL A 35 5.04 6.52 3.80
CA VAL A 35 5.24 5.37 2.90
C VAL A 35 5.93 5.81 1.62
N LEU A 36 5.54 6.95 1.05
CA LEU A 36 6.18 7.52 -0.13
C LEU A 36 7.65 7.87 0.12
N ASP A 37 7.98 8.43 1.29
CA ASP A 37 9.36 8.72 1.67
C ASP A 37 10.22 7.45 1.71
N ILE A 38 9.68 6.34 2.24
CA ILE A 38 10.39 5.05 2.27
C ILE A 38 10.55 4.51 0.85
N ILE A 39 9.50 4.54 0.03
CA ILE A 39 9.58 4.09 -1.37
C ILE A 39 10.64 4.91 -2.12
N GLN A 40 10.63 6.23 -1.98
CA GLN A 40 11.62 7.10 -2.62
C GLN A 40 13.03 6.78 -2.14
N ALA A 41 13.23 6.51 -0.85
CA ALA A 41 14.52 6.09 -0.32
C ALA A 41 14.95 4.74 -0.92
N LEU A 42 14.04 3.77 -1.06
CA LEU A 42 14.32 2.47 -1.68
C LEU A 42 14.65 2.58 -3.17
N VAL A 43 14.00 3.50 -3.88
CA VAL A 43 14.33 3.82 -5.28
C VAL A 43 15.72 4.45 -5.37
N ASN A 44 16.01 5.45 -4.52
CA ASN A 44 17.32 6.11 -4.51
C ASN A 44 18.46 5.15 -4.16
N ASN A 45 18.20 4.16 -3.31
CA ASN A 45 19.15 3.12 -2.96
C ASN A 45 19.20 1.96 -3.97
N GLY A 46 18.39 2.03 -5.04
CA GLY A 46 18.40 1.07 -6.14
C GLY A 46 17.71 -0.26 -5.86
N TYR A 47 16.91 -0.38 -4.79
CA TYR A 47 16.12 -1.61 -4.51
C TYR A 47 14.80 -1.63 -5.29
N LEU A 48 14.24 -0.45 -5.56
CA LEU A 48 13.04 -0.28 -6.38
C LEU A 48 13.38 0.57 -7.60
N GLU A 49 12.55 0.47 -8.63
CA GLU A 49 12.59 1.33 -9.82
C GLU A 49 11.16 1.69 -10.22
N TYR A 50 10.98 2.83 -10.88
CA TYR A 50 9.66 3.17 -11.44
C TYR A 50 9.57 2.58 -12.85
N SER A 51 8.57 1.74 -13.06
CA SER A 51 8.23 1.24 -14.39
C SER A 51 7.52 2.31 -15.23
N GLU A 52 7.36 2.08 -16.54
CA GLU A 52 6.68 3.02 -17.45
C GLU A 52 5.24 3.35 -17.00
N SER A 53 4.61 2.46 -16.24
CA SER A 53 3.27 2.63 -15.65
C SER A 53 3.26 3.48 -14.38
N GLN A 54 4.40 4.09 -14.00
CA GLN A 54 4.62 4.90 -12.80
C GLN A 54 4.46 4.17 -11.46
N PHE A 55 4.27 2.84 -11.48
CA PHE A 55 4.26 2.03 -10.27
C PHE A 55 5.68 1.58 -9.91
N PRO A 56 6.05 1.57 -8.62
CA PRO A 56 7.32 1.04 -8.18
C PRO A 56 7.35 -0.48 -8.40
N SER A 57 8.38 -0.96 -9.08
CA SER A 57 8.70 -2.36 -9.29
C SER A 57 10.04 -2.70 -8.64
N LEU A 58 10.27 -3.97 -8.35
CA LEU A 58 11.57 -4.43 -7.87
C LEU A 58 12.62 -4.24 -8.96
N SER A 59 13.73 -3.63 -8.60
CA SER A 59 14.92 -3.66 -9.44
C SER A 59 15.60 -5.03 -9.36
N LYS A 60 16.57 -5.28 -10.24
CA LYS A 60 17.45 -6.45 -10.13
C LYS A 60 18.13 -6.54 -8.77
N HIS A 61 18.63 -5.43 -8.24
CA HIS A 61 19.30 -5.38 -6.93
C HIS A 61 18.31 -5.67 -5.79
N GLY A 62 17.07 -5.17 -5.87
CA GLY A 62 16.00 -5.50 -4.94
C GLY A 62 15.70 -7.00 -4.89
N MET A 63 15.62 -7.63 -6.05
CA MET A 63 15.38 -9.07 -6.16
C MET A 63 16.54 -9.90 -5.62
N GLU A 64 17.79 -9.50 -5.91
CA GLU A 64 18.98 -10.13 -5.34
C GLU A 64 18.98 -10.04 -3.81
N TYR A 65 18.61 -8.87 -3.25
CA TYR A 65 18.45 -8.71 -1.81
C TYR A 65 17.45 -9.72 -1.24
N LEU A 66 16.22 -9.76 -1.77
CA LEU A 66 15.18 -10.68 -1.29
C LEU A 66 15.62 -12.15 -1.37
N ASN A 67 16.33 -12.54 -2.43
CA ASN A 67 16.90 -13.89 -2.55
C ASN A 67 17.94 -14.17 -1.46
N THR A 68 18.85 -13.23 -1.19
CA THR A 68 19.91 -13.43 -0.18
C THR A 68 19.37 -13.55 1.24
N VAL A 69 18.25 -12.88 1.56
CA VAL A 69 17.61 -12.97 2.87
C VAL A 69 16.51 -14.04 2.94
N GLY A 70 16.26 -14.78 1.84
CA GLY A 70 15.28 -15.87 1.79
C GLY A 70 13.82 -15.43 1.77
N LEU A 71 13.53 -14.23 1.28
CA LEU A 71 12.19 -13.63 1.24
C LEU A 71 11.64 -13.46 -0.19
N SER A 72 12.34 -13.98 -1.21
CA SER A 72 11.91 -13.84 -2.62
C SER A 72 10.62 -14.57 -2.96
N GLU A 73 10.29 -15.64 -2.22
CA GLU A 73 9.04 -16.39 -2.35
C GLU A 73 8.02 -16.02 -1.27
N ALA A 74 8.30 -15.00 -0.45
CA ALA A 74 7.39 -14.57 0.60
C ALA A 74 6.15 -13.90 -0.02
N ASP A 75 4.98 -14.32 0.44
CA ASP A 75 3.70 -13.70 0.11
C ASP A 75 3.29 -12.77 1.26
N ILE A 76 3.19 -11.47 0.96
CA ILE A 76 2.83 -10.44 1.95
C ILE A 76 1.48 -10.73 2.62
N TYR A 77 0.52 -11.32 1.89
CA TYR A 77 -0.81 -11.61 2.42
C TYR A 77 -0.79 -12.80 3.37
N SER A 78 0.08 -13.78 3.13
CA SER A 78 0.32 -14.89 4.06
C SER A 78 0.94 -14.39 5.37
N LEU A 79 1.86 -13.41 5.31
CA LEU A 79 2.46 -12.79 6.49
C LEU A 79 1.46 -11.93 7.29
N TYR A 80 0.46 -11.36 6.62
CA TYR A 80 -0.56 -10.50 7.24
C TYR A 80 -1.76 -11.29 7.79
N ASN A 81 -2.08 -12.46 7.21
CA ASN A 81 -3.25 -13.26 7.55
C ASN A 81 -3.14 -14.03 8.87
N GLU A 82 -1.94 -14.25 9.42
CA GLU A 82 -1.78 -14.97 10.70
C GLU A 82 -2.26 -14.18 11.93
N SER A 83 -2.76 -12.94 11.77
CA SER A 83 -3.24 -12.15 12.91
C SER A 83 -4.47 -11.26 12.64
N THR A 84 -5.05 -11.26 11.43
CA THR A 84 -5.99 -10.18 11.06
C THR A 84 -7.26 -10.66 10.35
N VAL A 85 -8.28 -10.90 11.16
CA VAL A 85 -9.72 -10.97 10.82
C VAL A 85 -10.22 -9.60 10.31
N LEU A 86 -9.59 -9.04 9.25
CA LEU A 86 -10.01 -7.80 8.60
C LEU A 86 -10.19 -7.96 7.08
N LEU A 87 -10.45 -9.19 6.62
CA LEU A 87 -11.22 -9.39 5.40
C LEU A 87 -12.70 -9.15 5.69
N ASN A 88 -13.03 -7.88 5.91
CA ASN A 88 -14.33 -7.35 5.54
C ASN A 88 -14.10 -6.26 4.49
N ILE A 89 -13.45 -6.66 3.39
CA ILE A 89 -13.62 -5.97 2.12
C ILE A 89 -15.02 -6.32 1.62
N THR A 90 -16.03 -5.78 2.29
CA THR A 90 -17.28 -5.47 1.62
C THR A 90 -16.96 -4.23 0.80
N HIS A 91 -16.95 -4.34 -0.52
CA HIS A 91 -17.20 -3.15 -1.34
C HIS A 91 -18.64 -2.70 -1.06
N PRO A 92 -18.87 -1.47 -0.57
CA PRO A 92 -19.92 -0.66 -1.13
C PRO A 92 -19.25 0.45 -1.90
N SER A 93 -19.38 0.40 -3.23
CA SER A 93 -19.28 1.62 -3.99
C SER A 93 -20.30 2.62 -3.41
N LYS A 94 -19.86 3.87 -3.24
CA LYS A 94 -20.59 5.06 -2.76
C LYS A 94 -20.63 5.27 -1.25
N PHE A 95 -19.63 5.99 -0.75
CA PHE A 95 -19.85 6.92 0.35
C PHE A 95 -20.81 8.02 -0.14
N VAL A 96 -22.09 7.91 0.20
CA VAL A 96 -23.03 9.03 0.11
C VAL A 96 -22.97 9.77 1.45
N TYR A 97 -22.33 10.94 1.46
CA TYR A 97 -22.35 11.85 2.59
C TYR A 97 -23.71 12.55 2.65
N ILE A 98 -24.49 12.30 3.70
CA ILE A 98 -25.76 13.00 3.99
C ILE A 98 -25.50 13.94 5.18
N PRO A 99 -25.53 15.28 4.99
CA PRO A 99 -25.37 16.23 6.09
C PRO A 99 -26.48 16.07 7.13
N LEU A 100 -26.17 16.38 8.39
CA LEU A 100 -27.07 16.28 9.55
C LEU A 100 -28.44 17.00 9.40
N ASN A 101 -28.57 17.92 8.42
CA ASN A 101 -29.77 18.71 8.17
C ASN A 101 -30.45 18.41 6.81
N PHE A 102 -30.12 17.30 6.14
CA PHE A 102 -30.66 16.98 4.80
C PHE A 102 -32.20 16.86 4.76
N ASN A 103 -32.81 16.55 5.89
CA ASN A 103 -34.26 16.48 6.12
C ASN A 103 -34.90 17.84 6.44
N MET A 104 -34.13 18.93 6.58
CA MET A 104 -34.70 20.27 6.73
C MET A 104 -35.09 20.82 5.35
N LYS A 105 -36.39 21.04 5.11
CA LYS A 105 -36.87 21.75 3.91
C LYS A 105 -36.13 23.09 3.80
N PHE A 106 -35.37 23.26 2.73
CA PHE A 106 -34.67 24.50 2.39
C PHE A 106 -35.65 25.69 2.42
N LYS A 107 -35.37 26.71 3.25
CA LYS A 107 -36.22 27.90 3.42
C LYS A 107 -35.75 29.15 2.67
N GLY A 108 -34.86 29.00 1.68
CA GLY A 108 -34.38 30.12 0.86
C GLY A 108 -33.52 31.13 1.62
N TYR A 109 -32.87 32.04 0.88
CA TYR A 109 -32.17 33.18 1.45
C TYR A 109 -33.16 34.34 1.60
N LYS A 110 -33.15 35.01 2.76
CA LYS A 110 -33.96 36.22 3.03
C LYS A 110 -33.38 37.43 2.31
#